data_AF-A0A952S2G1-F1
#
_entry.id   AF-A0A952S2G1-F1
#
_cell.length_a   1.000
_cell.length_b   1.000
_cell.length_c   1.000
_cell.angle_alpha   90.00
_cell.angle_beta   90.00
_cell.angle_gamma   90.00
#
_symmetry.space_group_name_H-M   'P 1'
#
loop_
_entity.id
_entity.type
_entity.pdbx_description
1 polymer ?
#
loop_
_entity_poly.entity_id
_entity_poly.type
_entity_poly.pdbx_seq_one_letter_code
_entity_poly.pdbx_strand_id
1 'polypeptide(L)' 'MTVQTIPAIEDMTPAQRVELMEALWKEMGKNHAETKPPEWHLDALDEAERSVADGTDEFIELEELESLLQEKIRQRNIG' A
#
# COMPACT_ATOMS: atom_id res chain seq x y z
N MET A 1 -24.47 12.53 16.44
CA MET A 1 -23.57 11.69 15.65
C MET A 1 -23.82 12.02 14.19
N THR A 2 -22.85 12.64 13.50
CA THR A 2 -22.96 12.87 12.06
C THR A 2 -22.64 11.57 11.34
N VAL A 3 -23.63 10.95 10.72
CA VAL A 3 -23.38 9.84 9.80
C VAL A 3 -22.81 10.46 8.53
N GLN A 4 -21.49 10.38 8.37
CA GLN A 4 -20.82 10.73 7.12
C GLN A 4 -21.12 9.59 6.14
N THR A 5 -22.01 9.82 5.18
CA THR A 5 -22.21 8.90 4.05
C THR A 5 -21.04 9.05 3.08
N ILE A 6 -20.23 8.01 2.98
CA ILE A 6 -19.18 7.90 1.97
C ILE A 6 -19.87 7.49 0.66
N PRO A 7 -19.62 8.18 -0.48
CA PRO A 7 -20.17 7.78 -1.77
C PRO A 7 -19.69 6.37 -2.16
N ALA A 8 -20.32 5.74 -3.14
CA ALA A 8 -19.87 4.45 -3.63
C ALA A 8 -18.46 4.61 -4.26
N ILE A 9 -17.58 3.61 -4.12
CA ILE A 9 -16.18 3.72 -4.56
C ILE A 9 -16.09 3.91 -6.08
N GLU A 10 -17.02 3.30 -6.81
CA GLU A 10 -17.22 3.42 -8.25
C GLU A 10 -17.48 4.88 -8.68
N ASP A 11 -18.12 5.68 -7.84
CA ASP A 11 -18.47 7.08 -8.12
C ASP A 11 -17.35 8.06 -7.76
N MET A 12 -16.31 7.60 -7.06
CA MET A 12 -15.16 8.43 -6.68
C MET A 12 -14.20 8.64 -7.84
N THR A 13 -13.69 9.85 -7.97
CA THR A 13 -12.48 10.11 -8.76
C THR A 13 -11.27 9.40 -8.14
N PRO A 14 -10.21 9.12 -8.93
CA PRO A 14 -8.98 8.52 -8.39
C PRO A 14 -8.39 9.28 -7.20
N ALA A 15 -8.42 10.63 -7.21
CA ALA A 15 -7.93 11.45 -6.11
C ALA A 15 -8.73 11.24 -4.82
N GLN A 16 -10.06 11.21 -4.92
CA GLN A 16 -10.93 10.97 -3.77
C GLN A 16 -10.73 9.58 -3.16
N ARG A 17 -10.42 8.57 -3.98
CA ARG A 17 -10.10 7.22 -3.48
C ARG A 17 -8.82 7.22 -2.66
N VAL A 18 -7.79 7.94 -3.12
CA VAL A 18 -6.53 8.08 -2.39
C VAL A 18 -6.72 8.81 -1.07
N GLU A 19 -7.44 9.94 -1.07
CA GLU A 19 -7.76 10.70 0.15
C GLU A 19 -8.54 9.85 1.17
N LEU A 20 -9.49 9.05 0.70
CA LEU A 20 -10.23 8.11 1.55
C LEU A 20 -9.30 7.05 2.14
N MET A 21 -8.42 6.46 1.34
CA MET A 21 -7.44 5.47 1.84
C MET A 21 -6.53 6.07 2.92
N GLU A 22 -6.05 7.30 2.74
CA GLU A 22 -5.22 7.99 3.74
C GLU A 22 -5.96 8.24 5.06
N ALA A 23 -7.23 8.69 4.97
CA ALA A 23 -8.06 8.90 6.15
C ALA A 23 -8.33 7.59 6.91
N LEU A 24 -8.61 6.51 6.17
CA LEU A 24 -8.81 5.17 6.74
C LEU A 24 -7.53 4.66 7.43
N TRP A 25 -6.38 4.75 6.78
CA TRP A 25 -5.09 4.35 7.37
C TRP A 25 -4.76 5.15 8.63
N LYS A 26 -4.95 6.46 8.60
CA LYS A 26 -4.72 7.33 9.76
C LYS A 26 -5.60 6.96 10.95
N GLU A 27 -6.81 6.47 10.71
CA GLU A 27 -7.70 6.04 11.79
C GLU A 27 -7.36 4.63 12.29
N MET A 28 -7.06 3.69 11.38
CA MET A 28 -6.62 2.34 11.73
C MET A 28 -5.32 2.35 12.56
N GLY A 29 -4.38 3.24 12.24
CA GLY A 29 -3.11 3.38 12.97
C GLY A 29 -3.25 3.93 14.39
N LYS A 30 -4.40 4.52 14.77
CA LYS A 30 -4.64 4.96 16.17
C LYS A 30 -5.14 3.82 17.06
N ASN A 31 -5.85 2.86 16.46
CA ASN A 31 -6.49 1.75 17.14
C ASN A 31 -5.88 0.42 16.67
N HIS A 32 -4.60 0.20 16.97
CA HIS A 32 -3.86 -1.02 16.60
C HIS A 32 -4.41 -2.32 17.20
N ALA A 33 -5.46 -2.29 18.03
CA ALA A 33 -5.66 -3.29 19.07
C ALA A 33 -6.82 -4.28 18.90
N GLU A 34 -7.66 -4.24 17.85
CA GLU A 34 -8.90 -5.05 17.88
C GLU A 34 -9.14 -6.00 16.70
N THR A 35 -8.43 -5.86 15.58
CA THR A 35 -8.67 -6.72 14.41
C THR A 35 -7.51 -7.69 14.18
N LYS A 36 -7.83 -8.98 14.19
CA LYS A 36 -6.89 -9.99 13.69
C LYS A 36 -6.63 -9.72 12.21
N PRO A 37 -5.36 -9.77 11.75
CA PRO A 37 -5.07 -9.71 10.32
C PRO A 37 -5.85 -10.79 9.57
N PRO A 38 -6.26 -10.54 8.32
CA PRO A 38 -6.83 -11.58 7.46
C PRO A 38 -5.89 -12.78 7.33
N GLU A 39 -6.43 -13.98 7.08
CA GLU A 39 -5.62 -15.21 6.96
C GLU A 39 -4.54 -15.10 5.88
N TRP A 40 -4.87 -14.47 4.73
CA TRP A 40 -3.91 -14.26 3.64
C TRP A 40 -2.70 -13.40 4.02
N HIS A 41 -2.79 -12.60 5.09
CA HIS A 41 -1.68 -11.74 5.51
C HIS A 41 -0.48 -12.56 5.96
N LEU A 42 -0.71 -13.73 6.57
CA LEU A 42 0.36 -14.65 6.94
C LEU A 42 1.01 -15.27 5.70
N ASP A 43 0.20 -15.69 4.73
CA ASP A 43 0.72 -16.26 3.48
C ASP A 43 1.61 -15.25 2.72
N ALA A 44 1.24 -13.96 2.73
CA ALA A 44 2.03 -12.90 2.12
C ALA A 44 3.38 -12.66 2.83
N LEU A 45 3.41 -12.76 4.17
CA LEU A 45 4.66 -12.65 4.94
C LEU A 45 5.57 -13.85 4.70
N ASP A 46 5.01 -15.07 4.73
CA ASP A 46 5.73 -16.30 4.46
C ASP A 46 6.37 -16.29 3.07
N GLU A 47 5.65 -15.81 2.06
CA GLU A 47 6.18 -15.68 0.70
C GLU A 47 7.31 -14.65 0.63
N ALA A 48 7.14 -13.48 1.25
CA ALA A 48 8.19 -12.46 1.29
C ALA A 48 9.46 -12.97 1.99
N GLU A 49 9.32 -13.69 3.11
CA GLU A 49 10.44 -14.30 3.82
C GLU A 49 11.15 -15.37 2.97
N ARG A 50 10.41 -16.21 2.24
CA ARG A 50 10.98 -17.20 1.32
C ARG A 50 11.72 -16.53 0.17
N SER A 51 11.15 -15.51 -0.46
CA SER A 51 11.78 -14.81 -1.57
C SER A 51 13.12 -14.18 -1.17
N VAL A 52 13.20 -13.60 0.03
CA VAL A 52 14.45 -13.07 0.57
C VAL A 52 15.45 -14.20 0.88
N ALA A 53 14.99 -15.31 1.48
CA ALA A 53 15.85 -16.45 1.79
C ALA A 53 16.41 -17.15 0.54
N ASP A 54 15.61 -17.24 -0.52
CA ASP A 54 15.97 -17.84 -1.80
C ASP A 54 16.76 -16.87 -2.70
N GLY A 55 16.89 -15.59 -2.29
CA GLY A 55 17.63 -14.55 -3.01
C GLY A 55 16.92 -14.05 -4.26
N THR A 56 15.60 -14.28 -4.38
CA THR A 56 14.79 -13.75 -5.47
C THR A 56 14.27 -12.34 -5.20
N ASP A 57 14.23 -11.93 -3.93
CA ASP A 57 13.98 -10.56 -3.50
C ASP A 57 15.11 -10.06 -2.57
N GLU A 58 15.33 -8.76 -2.56
CA GLU A 58 16.33 -8.11 -1.71
C GLU A 58 15.77 -6.85 -1.05
N PHE A 59 16.29 -6.53 0.13
CA PHE A 59 16.05 -5.25 0.76
C PHE A 59 16.94 -4.19 0.10
N ILE A 60 16.32 -3.13 -0.39
CA ILE A 60 17.01 -1.96 -0.93
C ILE A 60 16.82 -0.76 0.01
N GLU A 61 17.76 0.17 -0.06
CA GLU A 61 17.64 1.45 0.64
C GLU A 61 16.54 2.30 0.00
N LEU A 62 15.92 3.18 0.79
CA LEU A 62 14.84 4.04 0.28
C LEU A 62 15.32 4.96 -0.86
N GLU A 63 16.55 5.48 -0.76
CA GLU A 63 17.19 6.31 -1.80
C GLU A 63 17.33 5.56 -3.14
N GLU A 64 17.61 4.25 -3.07
CA GLU A 64 17.72 3.37 -4.23
C GLU A 64 16.34 3.14 -4.86
N LEU A 65 15.32 2.90 -4.03
CA LEU A 65 13.93 2.80 -4.50
C LEU A 65 13.48 4.08 -5.21
N GLU A 66 13.76 5.25 -4.65
CA GLU A 66 13.41 6.54 -5.28
C GLU A 66 14.06 6.69 -6.65
N SER A 67 15.35 6.35 -6.76
CA SER A 67 16.10 6.40 -8.01
C SER A 67 15.49 5.48 -9.09
N LEU A 68 15.17 4.23 -8.72
CA LEU A 68 14.53 3.26 -9.62
C LEU A 68 13.15 3.74 -10.10
N LEU A 69 12.35 4.32 -9.21
CA LEU A 69 11.02 4.85 -9.55
C LEU A 69 11.12 6.05 -10.49
N GLN A 70 12.04 6.98 -10.24
CA GLN A 70 12.27 8.11 -11.14
C GLN A 70 12.70 7.66 -12.53
N GLU A 71 13.58 6.65 -12.62
CA GLU A 71 13.99 6.08 -13.90
C GLU A 71 12.82 5.43 -14.64
N LYS A 72 12.00 4.60 -13.96
CA LYS A 72 10.82 3.97 -14.56
C LYS A 72 9.80 5.00 -15.07
N ILE A 73 9.55 6.07 -14.32
CA ILE A 73 8.65 7.15 -14.74
C ILE A 73 9.20 7.85 -15.97
N ARG A 74 10.51 8.12 -16.00
CA ARG A 74 11.19 8.73 -17.16
C ARG A 74 11.05 7.86 -18.40
N GLN A 75 11.30 6.56 -18.29
CA GLN A 75 11.19 5.62 -19.42
C GLN A 75 9.75 5.54 -19.96
N ARG A 76 8.73 5.55 -19.09
CA ARG A 76 7.31 5.54 -19.48
C ARG A 76 6.86 6.81 -20.21
N ASN A 77 7.50 7.95 -19.94
CA ASN A 77 7.16 9.23 -20.59
C ASN A 77 7.88 9.44 -21.94
N ILE A 78 8.80 8.55 -22.31
CA ILE A 78 9.55 8.58 -23.57
C ILE A 78 9.01 7.55 -24.59
N GLY A 79 8.15 6.62 -24.15
CA GLY A 79 7.48 5.61 -24.97
C GLY A 79 6.12 6.00 -25.49
#